data_AF-A0A8B9KUT7-F1
#
_entry.id   AF-A0A8B9KUT7-F1
#
_cell.length_a   1.000
_cell.length_b   1.000
_cell.length_c   1.000
_cell.angle_alpha   90.00
_cell.angle_beta   90.00
_cell.angle_gamma   90.00
#
_symmetry.space_group_name_H-M   'P 1'
#
loop_
_entity.id
_entity.type
_entity.pdbx_description
1 polymer ?
#
loop_
_entity_poly.entity_id
_entity_poly.type
_entity_poly.pdbx_seq_one_letter_code
_entity_poly.pdbx_strand_id
1 'polypeptide(L)'
;MNSENFSLSEKIVSQSYVRQGLQARRGHEQLVRLLLEQGKCPEEGWSESTIELFLNELAVMDSNNFLGNCGVGEREGRVASSLIARRHYRLIHGIGRSGDIAAVQPKAAGSSLLNKITNSVVLDVLKFSGVRSVSSCFVVPMATGMSLTLCFLTLRHRRPAARYILWPRIDQKSCFKSMITAGFEPVVIENVLEGDELRTDLEAVEKKIEELGAENILCVHSTTSCFAPRVPDRLEELAFLCAKHNIPHIVNNAYGVQSSKCMHLIQQGARVGRIDAFVQSLDKNFMVPVGGAIIAGFDEDFIKEISKMYPGRASASPSLDVLITMLTLGASGYKKLLSERKELYTHLAQELKALAERHGERLLHTPHNPISLAMSLDGLQASCDKAVTQLGSMLFTRQVSGARVVPLGVEQTVSGHTFCGFMSHANAYPCPYLNAASAIGITKNDVELSIKRLDKCLKALKKEGNVEKHEPVTVTSEDPNDQTVP
;
A
#
# COMPACT_ATOMS: atom_id res chain seq x y z
N MET A 1 -20.69 33.09 0.87
CA MET A 1 -21.70 34.09 1.30
C MET A 1 -21.92 33.94 2.80
N ASN A 2 -21.82 35.03 3.56
CA ASN A 2 -22.07 35.08 5.01
C ASN A 2 -23.50 35.58 5.31
N SER A 3 -23.91 35.65 6.58
CA SER A 3 -25.24 36.10 7.00
C SER A 3 -25.63 37.47 6.43
N GLU A 4 -24.70 38.43 6.44
CA GLU A 4 -24.89 39.77 5.88
C GLU A 4 -25.17 39.74 4.36
N ASN A 5 -24.44 38.92 3.60
CA ASN A 5 -24.69 38.74 2.16
C ASN A 5 -26.12 38.24 1.89
N PHE A 6 -26.65 37.33 2.72
CA PHE A 6 -28.03 36.88 2.59
C PHE A 6 -29.03 37.99 2.94
N SER A 7 -28.80 38.74 4.01
CA SER A 7 -29.64 39.90 4.37
C SER A 7 -29.68 40.97 3.25
N LEU A 8 -28.57 41.20 2.56
CA LEU A 8 -28.52 42.10 1.40
C LEU A 8 -29.25 41.52 0.19
N SER A 9 -29.15 40.21 -0.04
CA SER A 9 -29.80 39.50 -1.14
C SER A 9 -31.34 39.55 -1.04
N GLU A 10 -31.90 39.55 0.17
CA GLU A 10 -33.34 39.71 0.42
C GLU A 10 -33.90 41.06 -0.07
N LYS A 11 -33.05 42.07 -0.29
CA LYS A 11 -33.45 43.37 -0.87
C LYS A 11 -33.55 43.32 -2.40
N ILE A 12 -33.00 42.28 -3.02
CA ILE A 12 -32.89 42.13 -4.49
C ILE A 12 -33.85 41.04 -4.99
N VAL A 13 -33.93 39.93 -4.25
CA VAL A 13 -34.79 38.77 -4.55
C VAL A 13 -35.76 38.58 -3.40
N SER A 14 -36.95 38.03 -3.68
CA SER A 14 -37.96 37.74 -2.65
C SER A 14 -37.36 37.07 -1.42
N GLN A 15 -37.64 37.64 -0.26
CA GLN A 15 -37.12 37.21 1.03
C GLN A 15 -37.38 35.72 1.31
N SER A 16 -38.57 35.21 0.96
CA SER A 16 -38.90 33.78 1.17
C SER A 16 -37.93 32.85 0.43
N TYR A 17 -37.58 33.18 -0.82
CA TYR A 17 -36.68 32.37 -1.64
C TYR A 17 -35.22 32.46 -1.19
N VAL A 18 -34.76 33.66 -0.80
CA VAL A 18 -33.39 33.84 -0.27
C VAL A 18 -33.21 33.07 1.05
N ARG A 19 -34.22 33.09 1.93
CA ARG A 19 -34.19 32.33 3.19
C ARG A 19 -34.14 30.83 2.97
N GLN A 20 -34.89 30.32 1.99
CA GLN A 20 -34.80 28.92 1.59
C GLN A 20 -33.39 28.55 1.10
N GLY A 21 -32.76 29.42 0.28
CA GLY A 21 -31.38 29.24 -0.16
C GLY A 21 -30.36 29.25 1.00
N LEU A 22 -30.52 30.15 1.97
CA LEU A 22 -29.71 30.17 3.19
C LEU A 22 -29.87 28.87 3.98
N GLN A 23 -31.10 28.37 4.14
CA GLN A 23 -31.37 27.12 4.83
C GLN A 23 -30.67 25.93 4.14
N ALA A 24 -30.69 25.89 2.80
CA ALA A 24 -29.95 24.88 2.04
C ALA A 24 -28.43 24.98 2.27
N ARG A 25 -27.84 26.19 2.26
CA ARG A 25 -26.41 26.41 2.54
C ARG A 25 -26.02 25.91 3.94
N ARG A 26 -26.87 26.15 4.95
CA ARG A 26 -26.62 25.71 6.33
C ARG A 26 -26.48 24.18 6.45
N GLY A 27 -27.11 23.41 5.58
CA GLY A 27 -26.92 21.95 5.52
C GLY A 27 -25.47 21.57 5.22
N HIS A 28 -24.83 22.24 4.25
CA HIS A 28 -23.41 22.03 3.95
C HIS A 28 -22.51 22.51 5.11
N GLU A 29 -22.81 23.66 5.69
CA GLU A 29 -22.05 24.22 6.82
C GLU A 29 -22.09 23.29 8.04
N GLN A 30 -23.22 22.62 8.30
CA GLN A 30 -23.34 21.64 9.38
C GLN A 30 -22.41 20.45 9.19
N LEU A 31 -22.30 19.92 7.97
CA LEU A 31 -21.38 18.83 7.65
C LEU A 31 -19.92 19.24 7.85
N VAL A 32 -19.54 20.41 7.32
CA VAL A 32 -18.19 20.96 7.50
C VAL A 32 -17.88 21.19 8.98
N ARG A 33 -18.80 21.79 9.73
CA ARG A 33 -18.65 22.02 11.16
C ARG A 33 -18.42 20.70 11.91
N LEU A 34 -19.20 19.67 11.62
CA LEU A 34 -19.07 18.36 12.26
C LEU A 34 -17.69 17.73 12.00
N LEU A 35 -17.20 17.80 10.76
CA LEU A 35 -15.86 17.34 10.39
C LEU A 35 -14.77 18.08 11.17
N LEU A 36 -14.87 19.41 11.28
CA LEU A 36 -13.89 20.24 11.99
C LEU A 36 -13.92 20.02 13.51
N GLU A 37 -15.10 19.85 14.10
CA GLU A 37 -15.28 19.62 15.54
C GLU A 37 -14.80 18.23 15.97
N GLN A 38 -15.07 17.21 15.17
CA GLN A 38 -14.81 15.81 15.56
C GLN A 38 -13.53 15.24 14.95
N GLY A 39 -13.11 15.74 13.79
CA GLY A 39 -11.96 15.21 13.05
C GLY A 39 -12.13 13.75 12.59
N LYS A 40 -13.36 13.27 12.46
CA LYS A 40 -13.68 11.89 12.08
C LYS A 40 -14.15 11.79 10.64
N CYS A 41 -14.04 10.59 10.06
CA CYS A 41 -14.67 10.30 8.78
C CYS A 41 -16.20 10.44 8.94
N PRO A 42 -16.90 11.17 8.05
CA PRO A 42 -18.36 11.23 8.13
C PRO A 42 -18.93 9.82 7.94
N GLU A 43 -20.02 9.46 8.64
CA GLU A 43 -20.58 8.11 8.50
C GLU A 43 -21.05 7.88 7.06
N GLU A 44 -21.78 8.84 6.49
CA GLU A 44 -22.20 8.84 5.09
C GLU A 44 -21.35 9.81 4.25
N GLY A 45 -21.11 9.40 2.99
CA GLY A 45 -20.39 10.20 2.01
C GLY A 45 -21.05 11.55 1.72
N TRP A 46 -20.24 12.58 1.56
CA TRP A 46 -20.68 13.90 1.15
C TRP A 46 -20.95 13.95 -0.36
N SER A 47 -21.86 14.85 -0.76
CA SER A 47 -22.00 15.20 -2.17
C SER A 47 -20.76 15.92 -2.69
N GLU A 48 -20.47 15.78 -3.99
CA GLU A 48 -19.39 16.52 -4.66
C GLU A 48 -19.49 18.03 -4.41
N SER A 49 -20.70 18.58 -4.46
CA SER A 49 -20.95 20.00 -4.18
C SER A 49 -20.52 20.44 -2.78
N THR A 50 -20.67 19.58 -1.77
CA THR A 50 -20.22 19.87 -0.40
C THR A 50 -18.70 19.80 -0.31
N ILE A 51 -18.09 18.79 -0.94
CA ILE A 51 -16.64 18.61 -0.96
C ILE A 51 -15.97 19.80 -1.66
N GLU A 52 -16.44 20.17 -2.84
CA GLU A 52 -15.89 21.31 -3.58
C GLU A 52 -16.10 22.64 -2.85
N LEU A 53 -17.25 22.84 -2.21
CA LEU A 53 -17.49 24.02 -1.38
C LEU A 53 -16.45 24.08 -0.25
N PHE A 54 -16.25 22.97 0.47
CA PHE A 54 -15.27 22.88 1.55
C PHE A 54 -13.84 23.14 1.07
N LEU A 55 -13.42 22.53 -0.05
CA LEU A 55 -12.08 22.73 -0.62
C LEU A 55 -11.86 24.17 -1.08
N ASN A 56 -12.86 24.81 -1.68
CA ASN A 56 -12.77 26.21 -2.06
C ASN A 56 -12.65 27.13 -0.85
N GLU A 57 -13.40 26.88 0.23
CA GLU A 57 -13.28 27.62 1.49
C GLU A 57 -11.89 27.44 2.13
N LEU A 58 -11.29 26.25 2.07
CA LEU A 58 -9.89 26.05 2.49
C LEU A 58 -8.90 26.80 1.59
N ALA A 59 -9.08 26.72 0.27
CA ALA A 59 -8.14 27.32 -0.67
C ALA A 59 -8.04 28.85 -0.51
N VAL A 60 -9.16 29.54 -0.26
CA VAL A 60 -9.16 31.00 -0.06
C VAL A 60 -8.47 31.43 1.25
N MET A 61 -8.19 30.50 2.17
CA MET A 61 -7.43 30.75 3.40
C MET A 61 -5.91 30.74 3.20
N ASP A 62 -5.41 30.27 2.05
CA ASP A 62 -3.98 30.30 1.74
C ASP A 62 -3.57 31.64 1.13
N SER A 63 -2.42 32.19 1.54
CA SER A 63 -2.06 33.57 1.20
C SER A 63 -1.92 33.81 -0.30
N ASN A 64 -1.52 32.79 -1.07
CA ASN A 64 -1.41 32.88 -2.52
C ASN A 64 -2.76 33.15 -3.23
N ASN A 65 -3.89 33.00 -2.53
CA ASN A 65 -5.24 33.25 -3.04
C ASN A 65 -5.88 34.52 -2.47
N PHE A 66 -5.21 35.28 -1.60
CA PHE A 66 -5.76 36.52 -1.06
C PHE A 66 -5.81 37.60 -2.14
N LEU A 67 -6.94 38.30 -2.23
CA LEU A 67 -7.20 39.31 -3.27
C LEU A 67 -6.20 40.49 -3.25
N GLY A 68 -5.72 40.86 -2.06
CA GLY A 68 -4.78 41.97 -1.86
C GLY A 68 -3.33 41.54 -1.64
N ASN A 69 -2.95 40.30 -1.96
CA ASN A 69 -1.59 39.83 -1.72
C ASN A 69 -0.57 40.47 -2.67
N CYS A 70 0.54 40.98 -2.11
CA CYS A 70 1.78 41.20 -2.85
C CYS A 70 2.90 40.29 -2.29
N GLY A 71 3.31 39.30 -3.10
CA GLY A 71 4.39 38.38 -2.71
C GLY A 71 5.76 38.93 -3.11
N VAL A 72 6.62 39.23 -2.15
CA VAL A 72 8.02 39.70 -2.36
C VAL A 72 9.07 38.64 -2.01
N GLY A 73 8.64 37.42 -1.69
CA GLY A 73 9.52 36.28 -1.45
C GLY A 73 9.80 35.42 -2.69
N GLU A 74 10.65 34.43 -2.50
CA GLU A 74 11.03 33.42 -3.48
C GLU A 74 10.01 32.28 -3.57
N ARG A 75 9.26 32.01 -2.49
CA ARG A 75 8.26 30.93 -2.40
C ARG A 75 6.86 31.46 -2.08
N GLU A 76 6.27 32.14 -3.05
CA GLU A 76 4.98 32.84 -2.94
C GLU A 76 3.79 32.06 -3.53
N GLY A 77 3.98 30.80 -3.93
CA GLY A 77 2.89 29.97 -4.46
C GLY A 77 2.33 30.47 -5.80
N ARG A 78 3.12 31.21 -6.59
CA ARG A 78 2.74 31.66 -7.93
C ARG A 78 2.60 30.46 -8.86
N VAL A 79 1.53 30.41 -9.66
CA VAL A 79 1.27 29.32 -10.63
C VAL A 79 1.13 29.88 -12.03
N ALA A 80 1.96 29.42 -12.96
CA ALA A 80 1.93 29.89 -14.35
C ALA A 80 0.74 29.32 -15.15
N SER A 81 0.39 28.05 -14.93
CA SER A 81 -0.69 27.38 -15.68
C SER A 81 -1.98 27.31 -14.88
N SER A 82 -3.07 27.81 -15.46
CA SER A 82 -4.41 27.72 -14.87
C SER A 82 -4.91 26.27 -14.76
N LEU A 83 -4.46 25.36 -15.63
CA LEU A 83 -4.76 23.93 -15.52
C LEU A 83 -4.17 23.33 -14.24
N ILE A 84 -2.94 23.73 -13.89
CA ILE A 84 -2.26 23.29 -12.67
C ILE A 84 -2.94 23.89 -11.44
N ALA A 85 -3.28 25.17 -11.47
CA ALA A 85 -3.96 25.80 -10.33
C ALA A 85 -5.33 25.16 -10.05
N ARG A 86 -6.15 24.92 -11.10
CA ARG A 86 -7.49 24.35 -10.96
C ARG A 86 -7.48 22.89 -10.50
N ARG A 87 -6.65 22.03 -11.09
CA ARG A 87 -6.60 20.61 -10.73
C ARG A 87 -6.14 20.35 -9.29
N HIS A 88 -5.50 21.34 -8.66
CA HIS A 88 -5.04 21.29 -7.26
C HIS A 88 -5.93 22.13 -6.32
N TYR A 89 -7.12 22.52 -6.75
CA TYR A 89 -8.02 23.40 -5.99
C TYR A 89 -7.33 24.68 -5.45
N ARG A 90 -6.29 25.15 -6.15
CA ARG A 90 -5.47 26.33 -5.78
C ARG A 90 -4.72 26.21 -4.44
N LEU A 91 -4.48 24.99 -3.96
CA LEU A 91 -3.69 24.68 -2.76
C LEU A 91 -2.21 24.48 -3.15
N ILE A 92 -1.41 25.55 -3.10
CA ILE A 92 -0.09 25.57 -3.78
C ILE A 92 1.09 25.45 -2.81
N HIS A 93 0.94 25.87 -1.56
CA HIS A 93 2.07 26.01 -0.63
C HIS A 93 2.63 24.69 -0.07
N GLY A 94 1.96 23.56 -0.37
CA GLY A 94 2.27 22.24 0.18
C GLY A 94 1.89 22.12 1.65
N ILE A 95 2.41 21.08 2.30
CA ILE A 95 2.24 20.82 3.73
C ILE A 95 3.52 21.08 4.52
N GLY A 96 3.35 21.45 5.79
CA GLY A 96 4.43 21.56 6.76
C GLY A 96 5.29 22.82 6.66
N ARG A 97 6.36 22.80 7.45
CA ARG A 97 7.43 23.80 7.50
C ARG A 97 8.79 23.13 7.32
N SER A 98 9.84 23.93 7.20
CA SER A 98 11.20 23.45 6.95
C SER A 98 11.72 22.42 7.96
N GLY A 99 11.27 22.45 9.22
CA GLY A 99 11.72 21.52 10.27
C GLY A 99 10.65 20.57 10.81
N ASP A 100 9.44 20.57 10.25
CA ASP A 100 8.37 19.62 10.64
C ASP A 100 7.27 19.60 9.56
N ILE A 101 7.06 18.43 8.95
CA ILE A 101 6.04 18.23 7.91
C ILE A 101 4.60 18.36 8.43
N ALA A 102 4.39 18.20 9.74
CA ALA A 102 3.07 18.34 10.39
C ALA A 102 2.81 19.75 10.96
N ALA A 103 3.80 20.66 10.94
CA ALA A 103 3.64 22.01 11.48
C ALA A 103 2.72 22.89 10.64
N VAL A 104 1.98 23.78 11.32
CA VAL A 104 1.11 24.78 10.67
C VAL A 104 1.96 25.77 9.88
N GLN A 105 1.61 25.97 8.60
CA GLN A 105 2.24 26.91 7.70
C GLN A 105 1.53 28.27 7.77
N PRO A 106 2.17 29.35 8.27
CA PRO A 106 1.52 30.66 8.37
C PRO A 106 1.10 31.25 7.03
N LYS A 107 1.81 30.94 5.93
CA LYS A 107 1.41 31.34 4.56
C LYS A 107 0.26 30.51 3.98
N ALA A 108 -0.14 29.42 4.64
CA ALA A 108 -1.05 28.44 4.08
C ALA A 108 -1.93 27.81 5.17
N ALA A 109 -2.77 28.63 5.79
CA ALA A 109 -3.67 28.20 6.84
C ALA A 109 -4.66 27.12 6.35
N GLY A 110 -5.16 27.27 5.13
CA GLY A 110 -6.04 26.31 4.47
C GLY A 110 -5.37 24.97 4.21
N SER A 111 -4.19 24.96 3.59
CA SER A 111 -3.40 23.73 3.37
C SER A 111 -2.99 23.06 4.69
N SER A 112 -2.72 23.86 5.73
CA SER A 112 -2.41 23.33 7.08
C SER A 112 -3.61 22.65 7.72
N LEU A 113 -4.78 23.27 7.62
CA LEU A 113 -6.03 22.72 8.13
C LEU A 113 -6.42 21.45 7.36
N LEU A 114 -6.29 21.46 6.02
CA LEU A 114 -6.47 20.29 5.17
C LEU A 114 -5.61 19.11 5.65
N ASN A 115 -4.31 19.35 5.86
CA ASN A 115 -3.39 18.30 6.29
C ASN A 115 -3.76 17.72 7.67
N LYS A 116 -4.13 18.58 8.62
CA LYS A 116 -4.55 18.14 9.96
C LYS A 116 -5.83 17.31 9.92
N ILE A 117 -6.83 17.76 9.17
CA ILE A 117 -8.09 17.02 9.00
C ILE A 117 -7.83 15.68 8.31
N THR A 118 -7.00 15.68 7.26
CA THR A 118 -6.62 14.45 6.56
C THR A 118 -6.01 13.43 7.52
N ASN A 119 -5.02 13.84 8.32
CA ASN A 119 -4.38 12.97 9.31
C ASN A 119 -5.39 12.45 10.35
N SER A 120 -6.32 13.29 10.80
CA SER A 120 -7.35 12.91 11.77
C SER A 120 -8.35 11.91 11.19
N VAL A 121 -8.84 12.15 9.96
CA VAL A 121 -9.75 11.24 9.25
C VAL A 121 -9.07 9.90 8.99
N VAL A 122 -7.82 9.90 8.53
CA VAL A 122 -7.06 8.67 8.31
C VAL A 122 -6.84 7.92 9.64
N LEU A 123 -6.55 8.61 10.74
CA LEU A 123 -6.43 7.99 12.06
C LEU A 123 -7.72 7.26 12.47
N ASP A 124 -8.88 7.90 12.23
CA ASP A 124 -10.19 7.30 12.46
C ASP A 124 -10.41 6.05 11.59
N VAL A 125 -10.02 6.10 10.31
CA VAL A 125 -10.05 4.93 9.41
C VAL A 125 -9.18 3.78 9.91
N LEU A 126 -7.95 4.05 10.38
CA LEU A 126 -7.09 3.02 10.95
C LEU A 126 -7.74 2.34 12.17
N LYS A 127 -8.41 3.13 13.02
CA LYS A 127 -9.12 2.63 14.21
C LYS A 127 -10.25 1.68 13.84
N PHE A 128 -11.18 2.12 12.98
CA PHE A 128 -12.32 1.27 12.61
C PHE A 128 -11.97 0.14 11.64
N SER A 129 -10.81 0.22 10.95
CA SER A 129 -10.28 -0.89 10.13
C SER A 129 -9.65 -2.02 10.97
N GLY A 130 -9.31 -1.77 12.24
CA GLY A 130 -8.96 -2.82 13.21
C GLY A 130 -7.92 -2.46 14.26
N VAL A 131 -7.13 -1.40 14.08
CA VAL A 131 -6.11 -0.97 15.07
C VAL A 131 -6.68 0.13 15.95
N ARG A 132 -7.61 -0.24 16.84
CA ARG A 132 -8.37 0.71 17.69
C ARG A 132 -7.48 1.53 18.62
N SER A 133 -6.36 0.97 19.08
CA SER A 133 -5.44 1.63 20.00
C SER A 133 -4.36 2.47 19.30
N VAL A 134 -4.42 2.68 17.98
CA VAL A 134 -3.47 3.58 17.31
C VAL A 134 -3.59 4.99 17.92
N SER A 135 -2.44 5.54 18.31
CA SER A 135 -2.38 6.82 19.03
C SER A 135 -2.19 7.98 18.06
N SER A 136 -1.28 7.83 17.09
CA SER A 136 -0.93 8.91 16.16
C SER A 136 -0.63 8.36 14.76
N CYS A 137 -0.92 9.16 13.74
CA CYS A 137 -0.46 8.91 12.38
C CYS A 137 -0.34 10.22 11.59
N PHE A 138 0.42 10.16 10.50
CA PHE A 138 0.45 11.24 9.52
C PHE A 138 0.60 10.69 8.09
N VAL A 139 -0.02 11.39 7.14
CA VAL A 139 0.19 11.18 5.71
C VAL A 139 1.54 11.79 5.33
N VAL A 140 2.33 11.01 4.60
CA VAL A 140 3.60 11.44 4.03
C VAL A 140 3.55 11.25 2.51
N PRO A 141 3.90 12.27 1.70
CA PRO A 141 3.83 12.21 0.23
C PRO A 141 5.05 11.49 -0.35
N MET A 142 5.28 10.29 0.13
CA MET A 142 6.27 9.34 -0.36
C MET A 142 5.62 7.95 -0.43
N ALA A 143 6.06 7.12 -1.37
CA ALA A 143 5.64 5.73 -1.41
C ALA A 143 6.13 4.96 -0.16
N THR A 144 5.47 3.85 0.19
CA THR A 144 5.74 3.05 1.39
C THR A 144 7.22 2.74 1.63
N GLY A 145 7.99 2.42 0.58
CA GLY A 145 9.42 2.16 0.71
C GLY A 145 10.21 3.35 1.27
N MET A 146 9.97 4.56 0.74
CA MET A 146 10.62 5.76 1.25
C MET A 146 10.10 6.18 2.64
N SER A 147 8.86 5.85 2.95
CA SER A 147 8.30 6.04 4.30
C SER A 147 8.91 5.09 5.33
N LEU A 148 9.19 3.84 4.96
CA LEU A 148 9.99 2.92 5.76
C LEU A 148 11.41 3.44 5.96
N THR A 149 12.05 3.94 4.89
CA THR A 149 13.35 4.63 4.97
C THR A 149 13.32 5.75 6.00
N LEU A 150 12.27 6.59 6.00
CA LEU A 150 12.12 7.67 6.98
C LEU A 150 12.08 7.14 8.43
N CYS A 151 11.33 6.06 8.69
CA CYS A 151 11.34 5.40 10.00
C CYS A 151 12.75 4.94 10.42
N PHE A 152 13.50 4.32 9.51
CA PHE A 152 14.86 3.84 9.79
C PHE A 152 15.85 4.99 10.03
N LEU A 153 15.74 6.08 9.26
CA LEU A 153 16.55 7.28 9.47
C LEU A 153 16.28 7.90 10.85
N THR A 154 15.03 7.93 11.30
CA THR A 154 14.70 8.37 12.66
C THR A 154 15.30 7.46 13.72
N LEU A 155 15.18 6.13 13.57
CA LEU A 155 15.74 5.17 14.51
C LEU A 155 17.27 5.23 14.60
N ARG A 156 17.97 5.64 13.53
CA ARG A 156 19.43 5.83 13.55
C ARG A 156 19.87 6.77 14.67
N HIS A 157 19.12 7.85 14.90
CA HIS A 157 19.43 8.80 15.96
C HIS A 157 19.19 8.23 17.36
N ARG A 158 18.22 7.32 17.51
CA ARG A 158 17.96 6.61 18.78
C ARG A 158 18.94 5.46 19.03
N ARG A 159 19.53 4.89 17.98
CA ARG A 159 20.43 3.72 18.02
C ARG A 159 21.65 3.93 17.11
N PRO A 160 22.60 4.82 17.48
CA PRO A 160 23.71 5.19 16.61
C PRO A 160 24.72 4.05 16.38
N ALA A 161 24.77 3.05 17.27
CA ALA A 161 25.62 1.86 17.11
C ALA A 161 25.01 0.81 16.17
N ALA A 162 23.71 0.93 15.84
CA ALA A 162 23.04 -0.08 15.05
C ALA A 162 23.49 -0.07 13.58
N ARG A 163 23.70 -1.27 13.03
CA ARG A 163 24.09 -1.50 11.63
C ARG A 163 23.07 -2.36 10.88
N TYR A 164 22.38 -3.25 11.58
CA TYR A 164 21.58 -4.31 10.98
C TYR A 164 20.09 -4.06 11.09
N ILE A 165 19.32 -4.48 10.08
CA ILE A 165 17.87 -4.60 10.17
C ILE A 165 17.52 -6.07 9.95
N LEU A 166 16.92 -6.71 10.96
CA LEU A 166 16.45 -8.10 10.83
C LEU A 166 15.15 -8.11 10.04
N TRP A 167 15.07 -8.93 9.00
CA TRP A 167 13.98 -8.86 8.05
C TRP A 167 13.53 -10.26 7.59
N PRO A 168 12.37 -10.75 8.09
CA PRO A 168 11.72 -11.94 7.56
C PRO A 168 11.41 -11.78 6.08
N ARG A 169 12.00 -12.67 5.27
CA ARG A 169 12.09 -12.51 3.81
C ARG A 169 10.73 -12.31 3.16
N ILE A 170 10.63 -11.28 2.33
CA ILE A 170 9.57 -11.10 1.33
C ILE A 170 10.14 -10.51 0.04
N ASP A 171 9.93 -11.21 -1.06
CA ASP A 171 10.53 -10.85 -2.36
C ASP A 171 9.77 -9.68 -3.02
N GLN A 172 10.03 -8.49 -2.48
CA GLN A 172 9.52 -7.21 -2.94
C GLN A 172 10.66 -6.18 -2.87
N LYS A 173 11.07 -5.66 -4.03
CA LYS A 173 12.30 -4.87 -4.16
C LYS A 173 12.27 -3.56 -3.36
N SER A 174 11.12 -2.92 -3.19
CA SER A 174 11.01 -1.60 -2.55
C SER A 174 11.25 -1.66 -1.04
N CYS A 175 10.65 -2.60 -0.31
CA CYS A 175 10.85 -2.72 1.14
C CYS A 175 12.22 -3.31 1.48
N PHE A 176 12.80 -4.11 0.59
CA PHE A 176 14.21 -4.50 0.72
C PHE A 176 15.14 -3.30 0.53
N LYS A 177 14.96 -2.56 -0.57
CA LYS A 177 15.77 -1.37 -0.87
C LYS A 177 15.63 -0.26 0.17
N SER A 178 14.50 -0.13 0.87
CA SER A 178 14.33 0.92 1.88
C SER A 178 15.33 0.82 3.02
N MET A 179 15.69 -0.41 3.43
CA MET A 179 16.71 -0.64 4.46
C MET A 179 18.10 -0.15 3.99
N ILE A 180 18.45 -0.50 2.75
CA ILE A 180 19.74 -0.13 2.13
C ILE A 180 19.80 1.36 1.82
N THR A 181 18.72 1.96 1.33
CA THR A 181 18.60 3.40 1.11
C THR A 181 18.73 4.17 2.42
N ALA A 182 18.23 3.61 3.52
CA ALA A 182 18.48 4.12 4.87
C ALA A 182 19.89 3.80 5.38
N GLY A 183 20.82 3.27 4.57
CA GLY A 183 22.22 3.03 4.92
C GLY A 183 22.44 1.90 5.94
N PHE A 184 21.51 0.95 6.05
CA PHE A 184 21.64 -0.21 6.94
C PHE A 184 21.82 -1.50 6.14
N GLU A 185 22.39 -2.50 6.79
CA GLU A 185 22.61 -3.83 6.23
C GLU A 185 21.41 -4.75 6.53
N PRO A 186 20.65 -5.21 5.52
CA PRO A 186 19.56 -6.14 5.74
C PRO A 186 20.10 -7.52 6.14
N VAL A 187 19.62 -8.04 7.26
CA VAL A 187 19.82 -9.45 7.65
C VAL A 187 18.57 -10.20 7.26
N VAL A 188 18.64 -10.85 6.11
CA VAL A 188 17.54 -11.63 5.55
C VAL A 188 17.34 -12.90 6.38
N ILE A 189 16.16 -13.05 6.95
CA ILE A 189 15.76 -14.26 7.68
C ILE A 189 14.85 -15.06 6.74
N GLU A 190 15.28 -16.26 6.36
CA GLU A 190 14.46 -17.15 5.54
C GLU A 190 13.19 -17.58 6.28
N ASN A 191 12.15 -17.94 5.53
CA ASN A 191 10.88 -18.37 6.09
C ASN A 191 10.87 -19.89 6.31
N VAL A 192 10.02 -20.37 7.22
CA VAL A 192 9.73 -21.80 7.40
C VAL A 192 8.52 -22.20 6.55
N LEU A 193 8.60 -23.34 5.89
CA LEU A 193 7.48 -23.94 5.17
C LEU A 193 6.60 -24.75 6.15
N GLU A 194 5.36 -24.30 6.36
CA GLU A 194 4.35 -24.97 7.18
C GLU A 194 3.16 -25.36 6.29
N GLY A 195 3.13 -26.63 5.85
CA GLY A 195 2.19 -27.07 4.82
C GLY A 195 2.51 -26.40 3.49
N ASP A 196 1.58 -25.59 2.95
CA ASP A 196 1.84 -24.78 1.76
C ASP A 196 2.33 -23.37 2.09
N GLU A 197 2.25 -22.92 3.35
CA GLU A 197 2.53 -21.53 3.72
C GLU A 197 4.00 -21.28 4.05
N LEU A 198 4.51 -20.11 3.67
CA LEU A 198 5.79 -19.61 4.17
C LEU A 198 5.54 -18.63 5.33
N ARG A 199 6.07 -18.97 6.51
CA ARG A 199 5.83 -18.25 7.77
C ARG A 199 7.14 -17.80 8.42
N THR A 200 7.01 -16.88 9.37
CA THR A 200 8.13 -16.31 10.12
C THR A 200 8.91 -17.40 10.87
N ASP A 201 10.21 -17.47 10.63
CA ASP A 201 11.14 -18.27 11.43
C ASP A 201 11.53 -17.51 12.71
N LEU A 202 10.80 -17.75 13.80
CA LEU A 202 11.04 -17.08 15.08
C LEU A 202 12.38 -17.49 15.71
N GLU A 203 12.78 -18.75 15.55
CA GLU A 203 14.03 -19.28 16.09
C GLU A 203 15.22 -18.63 15.39
N ALA A 204 15.18 -18.49 14.06
CA ALA A 204 16.22 -17.81 13.31
C ALA A 204 16.30 -16.31 13.63
N VAL A 205 15.15 -15.65 13.88
CA VAL A 205 15.14 -14.25 14.35
C VAL A 205 15.84 -14.14 15.71
N GLU A 206 15.44 -14.94 16.70
CA GLU A 206 16.03 -14.89 18.05
C GLU A 206 17.53 -15.23 18.03
N LYS A 207 17.91 -16.26 17.28
CA LYS A 207 19.33 -16.62 17.06
C LYS A 207 20.13 -15.48 16.46
N LYS A 208 19.58 -14.73 15.49
CA LYS A 208 20.28 -13.56 14.90
C LYS A 208 20.34 -12.38 15.85
N ILE A 209 19.39 -12.22 16.76
CA ILE A 209 19.48 -11.24 17.85
C ILE A 209 20.65 -11.58 18.77
N GLU A 210 20.79 -12.85 19.16
CA GLU A 210 21.89 -13.32 20.02
C GLU A 210 23.26 -13.22 19.32
N GLU A 211 23.33 -13.61 18.04
CA GLU A 211 24.57 -13.60 17.25
C GLU A 211 25.11 -12.17 17.03
N LEU A 212 24.23 -11.22 16.70
CA LEU A 212 24.63 -9.87 16.32
C LEU A 212 24.68 -8.89 17.49
N GLY A 213 24.04 -9.21 18.62
CA GLY A 213 23.84 -8.29 19.74
C GLY A 213 22.71 -7.29 19.47
N ALA A 214 21.80 -7.14 20.44
CA ALA A 214 20.61 -6.31 20.31
C ALA A 214 20.94 -4.84 20.01
N GLU A 215 22.04 -4.32 20.55
CA GLU A 215 22.55 -2.95 20.34
C GLU A 215 22.96 -2.66 18.89
N ASN A 216 23.40 -3.68 18.15
CA ASN A 216 23.80 -3.55 16.74
C ASN A 216 22.61 -3.67 15.78
N ILE A 217 21.42 -4.00 16.30
CA ILE A 217 20.18 -4.10 15.53
C ILE A 217 19.38 -2.80 15.66
N LEU A 218 19.04 -2.22 14.51
CA LEU A 218 18.26 -1.01 14.42
C LEU A 218 16.79 -1.30 14.73
N CYS A 219 16.25 -2.33 14.08
CA CYS A 219 14.89 -2.82 14.28
C CYS A 219 14.71 -4.23 13.69
N VAL A 220 13.61 -4.87 14.09
CA VAL A 220 12.97 -5.92 13.31
C VAL A 220 11.99 -5.28 12.33
N HIS A 221 12.11 -5.63 11.05
CA HIS A 221 11.28 -5.12 9.97
C HIS A 221 10.38 -6.25 9.44
N SER A 222 9.18 -6.39 10.02
CA SER A 222 8.21 -7.41 9.66
C SER A 222 7.27 -6.94 8.55
N THR A 223 6.52 -7.85 7.93
CA THR A 223 5.56 -7.58 6.85
C THR A 223 4.26 -8.35 7.05
N THR A 224 3.12 -7.64 7.04
CA THR A 224 1.78 -8.26 7.07
C THR A 224 1.30 -8.63 5.66
N SER A 225 0.97 -7.61 4.86
CA SER A 225 0.37 -7.78 3.54
C SER A 225 1.43 -8.25 2.53
N CYS A 226 1.32 -9.49 2.08
CA CYS A 226 2.28 -10.16 1.21
C CYS A 226 1.60 -11.06 0.16
N PHE A 227 2.36 -11.49 -0.85
CA PHE A 227 1.89 -12.43 -1.85
C PHE A 227 1.92 -13.85 -1.28
N ALA A 228 0.86 -14.63 -1.52
CA ALA A 228 0.88 -16.06 -1.23
C ALA A 228 2.03 -16.74 -2.03
N PRO A 229 2.66 -17.81 -1.54
CA PRO A 229 2.32 -18.60 -0.36
C PRO A 229 2.80 -18.03 0.97
N ARG A 230 3.52 -16.90 0.97
CA ARG A 230 3.84 -16.21 2.21
C ARG A 230 2.57 -15.66 2.86
N VAL A 231 2.58 -15.60 4.17
CA VAL A 231 1.49 -15.06 4.99
C VAL A 231 1.99 -13.89 5.85
N PRO A 232 1.08 -13.11 6.48
CA PRO A 232 1.49 -12.10 7.44
C PRO A 232 2.44 -12.68 8.49
N ASP A 233 3.49 -11.93 8.81
CA ASP A 233 4.42 -12.35 9.86
C ASP A 233 3.71 -12.54 11.20
N ARG A 234 4.27 -13.40 12.05
CA ARG A 234 3.86 -13.67 13.42
C ARG A 234 4.11 -12.46 14.32
N LEU A 235 3.29 -11.42 14.17
CA LEU A 235 3.52 -10.12 14.82
C LEU A 235 3.43 -10.17 16.34
N GLU A 236 2.61 -11.05 16.92
CA GLU A 236 2.50 -11.18 18.38
C GLU A 236 3.83 -11.64 18.97
N GLU A 237 4.40 -12.69 18.39
CA GLU A 237 5.66 -13.29 18.82
C GLU A 237 6.86 -12.39 18.50
N LEU A 238 6.90 -11.78 17.30
CA LEU A 238 7.94 -10.80 16.97
C LEU A 238 7.87 -9.57 17.88
N ALA A 239 6.67 -9.07 18.19
CA ALA A 239 6.49 -7.95 19.09
C ALA A 239 6.95 -8.31 20.52
N PHE A 240 6.67 -9.52 20.98
CA PHE A 240 7.18 -10.03 22.25
C PHE A 240 8.72 -10.09 22.28
N LEU A 241 9.35 -10.66 21.25
CA LEU A 241 10.82 -10.69 21.12
C LEU A 241 11.42 -9.28 21.09
N CYS A 242 10.83 -8.36 20.33
CA CYS A 242 11.27 -6.97 20.26
C CYS A 242 11.18 -6.27 21.63
N ALA A 243 10.11 -6.54 22.40
CA ALA A 243 9.99 -6.04 23.77
C ALA A 243 11.06 -6.65 24.69
N LYS A 244 11.21 -7.98 24.68
CA LYS A 244 12.18 -8.74 25.48
C LYS A 244 13.62 -8.24 25.30
N HIS A 245 14.02 -7.99 24.05
CA HIS A 245 15.40 -7.57 23.71
C HIS A 245 15.56 -6.05 23.57
N ASN A 246 14.51 -5.26 23.86
CA ASN A 246 14.50 -3.81 23.68
C ASN A 246 14.96 -3.35 22.27
N ILE A 247 14.45 -4.03 21.24
CA ILE A 247 14.71 -3.73 19.83
C ILE A 247 13.44 -3.08 19.23
N PRO A 248 13.55 -1.96 18.50
CA PRO A 248 12.41 -1.37 17.81
C PRO A 248 11.78 -2.33 16.78
N HIS A 249 10.48 -2.21 16.56
CA HIS A 249 9.73 -3.02 15.61
C HIS A 249 8.97 -2.14 14.61
N ILE A 250 9.35 -2.26 13.34
CA ILE A 250 8.73 -1.53 12.23
C ILE A 250 7.97 -2.52 11.35
N VAL A 251 6.67 -2.32 11.20
CA VAL A 251 5.80 -3.21 10.42
C VAL A 251 5.51 -2.61 9.04
N ASN A 252 5.93 -3.30 7.98
CA ASN A 252 5.48 -3.03 6.62
C ASN A 252 4.05 -3.56 6.43
N ASN A 253 3.08 -2.66 6.51
CA ASN A 253 1.65 -2.92 6.32
C ASN A 253 1.12 -2.33 5.01
N ALA A 254 1.95 -2.39 3.95
CA ALA A 254 1.76 -1.70 2.67
C ALA A 254 0.31 -1.70 2.16
N TYR A 255 -0.36 -2.85 2.15
CA TYR A 255 -1.74 -3.00 1.66
C TYR A 255 -2.59 -3.80 2.64
N GLY A 256 -2.33 -3.65 3.94
CA GLY A 256 -3.05 -4.40 4.97
C GLY A 256 -4.21 -3.66 5.65
N VAL A 257 -4.41 -2.35 5.42
CA VAL A 257 -5.56 -1.60 5.99
C VAL A 257 -6.88 -2.22 5.52
N GLN A 258 -6.92 -2.63 4.25
CA GLN A 258 -8.07 -3.30 3.64
C GLN A 258 -8.38 -4.70 4.21
N SER A 259 -7.54 -5.23 5.10
CA SER A 259 -7.70 -6.55 5.71
C SER A 259 -7.84 -6.42 7.22
N SER A 260 -9.05 -6.72 7.72
CA SER A 260 -9.27 -6.77 9.16
C SER A 260 -8.34 -7.78 9.84
N LYS A 261 -7.97 -8.90 9.20
CA LYS A 261 -7.00 -9.85 9.79
C LYS A 261 -5.63 -9.20 10.01
N CYS A 262 -5.11 -8.46 9.02
CA CYS A 262 -3.81 -7.78 9.14
C CYS A 262 -3.85 -6.67 10.21
N MET A 263 -4.94 -5.88 10.22
CA MET A 263 -5.11 -4.80 11.20
C MET A 263 -5.29 -5.33 12.62
N HIS A 264 -6.05 -6.41 12.81
CA HIS A 264 -6.17 -7.04 14.13
C HIS A 264 -4.85 -7.66 14.58
N LEU A 265 -4.05 -8.22 13.67
CA LEU A 265 -2.73 -8.76 14.00
C LEU A 265 -1.76 -7.67 14.49
N ILE A 266 -1.79 -6.48 13.90
CA ILE A 266 -1.05 -5.30 14.40
C ILE A 266 -1.57 -4.90 15.79
N GLN A 267 -2.89 -4.85 15.98
CA GLN A 267 -3.50 -4.54 17.28
C GLN A 267 -3.08 -5.55 18.37
N GLN A 268 -3.01 -6.85 18.03
CA GLN A 268 -2.59 -7.88 18.97
C GLN A 268 -1.10 -7.79 19.29
N GLY A 269 -0.24 -7.63 18.27
CA GLY A 269 1.20 -7.44 18.48
C GLY A 269 1.52 -6.26 19.40
N ALA A 270 0.83 -5.13 19.21
CA ALA A 270 0.98 -3.97 20.08
C ALA A 270 0.42 -4.18 21.50
N ARG A 271 -0.51 -5.11 21.69
CA ARG A 271 -1.09 -5.45 23.00
C ARG A 271 -0.14 -6.34 23.82
N VAL A 272 0.52 -7.30 23.18
CA VAL A 272 1.33 -8.33 23.86
C VAL A 272 2.82 -8.03 23.87
N GLY A 273 3.28 -7.05 23.09
CA GLY A 273 4.69 -6.69 22.97
C GLY A 273 4.90 -5.30 22.41
N ARG A 274 5.93 -5.14 21.57
CA ARG A 274 6.38 -3.87 21.02
C ARG A 274 6.13 -3.76 19.52
N ILE A 275 5.46 -2.68 19.11
CA ILE A 275 5.41 -2.16 17.74
C ILE A 275 5.65 -0.65 17.81
N ASP A 276 6.71 -0.14 17.20
CA ASP A 276 7.07 1.28 17.25
C ASP A 276 6.36 2.06 16.14
N ALA A 277 6.32 1.51 14.91
CA ALA A 277 5.54 2.07 13.81
C ALA A 277 5.07 1.01 12.82
N PHE A 278 4.00 1.32 12.11
CA PHE A 278 3.51 0.54 10.98
C PHE A 278 3.19 1.47 9.80
N VAL A 279 3.55 1.05 8.58
CA VAL A 279 3.53 1.90 7.38
C VAL A 279 2.65 1.31 6.29
N GLN A 280 1.77 2.12 5.71
CA GLN A 280 0.76 1.69 4.71
C GLN A 280 0.79 2.58 3.47
N SER A 281 0.53 2.04 2.29
CA SER A 281 0.41 2.84 1.05
C SER A 281 -1.00 3.42 0.91
N LEU A 282 -1.09 4.64 0.38
CA LEU A 282 -2.40 5.24 0.12
C LEU A 282 -3.08 4.57 -1.08
N ASP A 283 -2.38 4.42 -2.20
CA ASP A 283 -2.94 3.87 -3.43
C ASP A 283 -3.58 2.49 -3.26
N LYS A 284 -2.92 1.61 -2.51
CA LYS A 284 -3.37 0.21 -2.35
C LYS A 284 -4.53 0.04 -1.37
N ASN A 285 -4.76 1.01 -0.49
CA ASN A 285 -5.79 0.89 0.56
C ASN A 285 -6.94 1.87 0.37
N PHE A 286 -6.76 2.91 -0.46
CA PHE A 286 -7.70 4.01 -0.60
C PHE A 286 -8.00 4.37 -2.07
N MET A 287 -7.53 3.57 -3.04
CA MET A 287 -7.86 3.75 -4.47
C MET A 287 -7.49 5.14 -5.03
N VAL A 288 -6.39 5.72 -4.54
CA VAL A 288 -5.84 7.01 -4.98
C VAL A 288 -4.57 6.81 -5.82
N PRO A 289 -4.04 7.84 -6.50
CA PRO A 289 -2.78 7.73 -7.23
C PRO A 289 -1.61 7.27 -6.34
N VAL A 290 -0.66 6.55 -6.96
CA VAL A 290 0.61 6.16 -6.31
C VAL A 290 1.39 7.41 -5.90
N GLY A 291 1.97 7.39 -4.69
CA GLY A 291 2.91 8.42 -4.26
C GLY A 291 2.75 8.90 -2.83
N GLY A 292 1.77 8.39 -2.08
CA GLY A 292 1.63 8.67 -0.65
C GLY A 292 1.55 7.43 0.21
N ALA A 293 1.84 7.60 1.49
CA ALA A 293 1.77 6.58 2.51
C ALA A 293 1.33 7.19 3.84
N ILE A 294 1.01 6.32 4.78
CA ILE A 294 0.69 6.66 6.16
C ILE A 294 1.78 6.04 7.03
N ILE A 295 2.28 6.81 7.99
CA ILE A 295 3.09 6.28 9.09
C ILE A 295 2.25 6.43 10.35
N ALA A 296 2.04 5.32 11.06
CA ALA A 296 1.22 5.26 12.26
C ALA A 296 1.92 4.49 13.38
N GLY A 297 1.54 4.74 14.62
CA GLY A 297 2.09 4.03 15.78
C GLY A 297 1.33 4.31 17.07
N PHE A 298 1.88 3.72 18.14
CA PHE A 298 1.27 3.71 19.46
C PHE A 298 1.92 4.72 20.42
N ASP A 299 3.18 5.08 20.17
CA ASP A 299 3.90 6.16 20.85
C ASP A 299 3.80 7.45 20.01
N GLU A 300 3.04 8.42 20.49
CA GLU A 300 2.86 9.70 19.79
C GLU A 300 4.16 10.47 19.60
N ASP A 301 5.08 10.39 20.55
CA ASP A 301 6.32 11.17 20.53
C ASP A 301 7.27 10.60 19.49
N PHE A 302 7.37 9.28 19.41
CA PHE A 302 8.12 8.64 18.32
C PHE A 302 7.52 8.97 16.94
N ILE A 303 6.19 8.93 16.78
CA ILE A 303 5.57 9.31 15.49
C ILE A 303 5.83 10.79 15.14
N LYS A 304 5.82 11.69 16.14
CA LYS A 304 6.20 13.11 15.96
C LYS A 304 7.68 13.27 15.60
N GLU A 305 8.57 12.45 16.14
CA GLU A 305 9.99 12.44 15.76
C GLU A 305 10.18 12.04 14.30
N ILE A 306 9.46 11.02 13.81
CA ILE A 306 9.49 10.64 12.39
C ILE A 306 8.99 11.80 11.52
N SER A 307 7.90 12.47 11.90
CA SER A 307 7.39 13.66 11.20
C SER A 307 8.43 14.78 11.11
N LYS A 308 9.12 15.08 12.22
CA LYS A 308 10.17 16.11 12.28
C LYS A 308 11.45 15.73 11.53
N MET A 309 11.70 14.45 11.32
CA MET A 309 12.86 13.97 10.56
C MET A 309 12.76 14.28 9.06
N TYR A 310 11.55 14.54 8.54
CA TYR A 310 11.38 14.91 7.14
C TYR A 310 11.94 16.32 6.87
N PRO A 311 12.93 16.48 5.97
CA PRO A 311 13.55 17.78 5.71
C PRO A 311 12.73 18.60 4.70
N GLY A 312 12.15 19.71 5.14
CA GLY A 312 11.46 20.65 4.26
C GLY A 312 9.94 20.50 4.20
N ARG A 313 9.35 21.24 3.26
CA ARG A 313 7.91 21.10 2.92
C ARG A 313 7.71 19.92 1.98
N ALA A 314 6.48 19.45 1.91
CA ALA A 314 6.12 18.35 1.04
C ALA A 314 4.84 18.62 0.22
N SER A 315 4.58 17.77 -0.77
CA SER A 315 3.37 17.87 -1.60
C SER A 315 2.11 17.65 -0.75
N ALA A 316 1.09 18.47 -0.98
CA ALA A 316 -0.24 18.27 -0.38
C ALA A 316 -1.13 17.31 -1.19
N SER A 317 -0.73 16.94 -2.42
CA SER A 317 -1.57 16.17 -3.34
C SER A 317 -2.04 14.83 -2.75
N PRO A 318 -1.16 14.00 -2.15
CA PRO A 318 -1.63 12.72 -1.60
C PRO A 318 -2.59 12.90 -0.41
N SER A 319 -2.43 13.97 0.38
CA SER A 319 -3.36 14.31 1.46
C SER A 319 -4.71 14.76 0.90
N LEU A 320 -4.71 15.59 -0.14
CA LEU A 320 -5.91 16.02 -0.84
C LEU A 320 -6.67 14.83 -1.43
N ASP A 321 -5.98 13.93 -2.12
CA ASP A 321 -6.58 12.77 -2.78
C ASP A 321 -7.30 11.85 -1.78
N VAL A 322 -6.63 11.50 -0.67
CA VAL A 322 -7.24 10.63 0.35
C VAL A 322 -8.35 11.35 1.12
N LEU A 323 -8.24 12.66 1.37
CA LEU A 323 -9.32 13.42 2.02
C LEU A 323 -10.57 13.45 1.15
N ILE A 324 -10.44 13.81 -0.15
CA ILE A 324 -11.55 13.79 -1.10
C ILE A 324 -12.19 12.40 -1.14
N THR A 325 -11.37 11.35 -1.23
CA THR A 325 -11.86 9.97 -1.31
C THR A 325 -12.64 9.57 -0.06
N MET A 326 -12.11 9.87 1.14
CA MET A 326 -12.78 9.51 2.39
C MET A 326 -14.02 10.36 2.67
N LEU A 327 -14.06 11.63 2.25
CA LEU A 327 -15.28 12.43 2.32
C LEU A 327 -16.34 11.96 1.32
N THR A 328 -15.93 11.45 0.15
CA THR A 328 -16.86 10.89 -0.86
C THR A 328 -17.44 9.56 -0.42
N LEU A 329 -16.62 8.67 0.13
CA LEU A 329 -17.07 7.35 0.57
C LEU A 329 -17.83 7.39 1.90
N GLY A 330 -17.37 8.23 2.84
CA GLY A 330 -17.72 8.10 4.24
C GLY A 330 -17.25 6.77 4.85
N ALA A 331 -17.51 6.59 6.14
CA ALA A 331 -17.17 5.36 6.84
C ALA A 331 -18.03 4.19 6.33
N SER A 332 -19.30 4.42 6.01
CA SER A 332 -20.22 3.41 5.46
C SER A 332 -19.72 2.87 4.12
N GLY A 333 -19.35 3.75 3.18
CA GLY A 333 -18.82 3.39 1.87
C GLY A 333 -17.49 2.65 1.97
N TYR A 334 -16.58 3.08 2.83
CA TYR A 334 -15.32 2.36 3.02
C TYR A 334 -15.55 0.97 3.65
N LYS A 335 -16.38 0.86 4.69
CA LYS A 335 -16.76 -0.44 5.29
C LYS A 335 -17.40 -1.38 4.26
N LYS A 336 -18.23 -0.85 3.35
CA LYS A 336 -18.82 -1.60 2.24
C LYS A 336 -17.74 -2.18 1.32
N LEU A 337 -16.79 -1.37 0.87
CA LEU A 337 -15.65 -1.84 0.05
C LEU A 337 -14.84 -2.93 0.76
N LEU A 338 -14.65 -2.83 2.08
CA LEU A 338 -13.98 -3.87 2.87
C LEU A 338 -14.77 -5.19 2.92
N SER A 339 -16.11 -5.13 2.98
CA SER A 339 -16.99 -6.30 2.94
C SER A 339 -16.95 -6.96 1.56
N GLU A 340 -17.15 -6.18 0.51
CA GLU A 340 -17.13 -6.66 -0.88
C GLU A 340 -15.81 -7.34 -1.22
N ARG A 341 -14.68 -6.78 -0.76
CA ARG A 341 -13.35 -7.42 -0.92
C ARG A 341 -13.30 -8.82 -0.28
N LYS A 342 -13.90 -9.02 0.90
CA LYS A 342 -13.94 -10.34 1.58
C LYS A 342 -14.83 -11.33 0.84
N GLU A 343 -15.97 -10.87 0.35
CA GLU A 343 -16.88 -11.68 -0.47
C GLU A 343 -16.20 -12.11 -1.77
N LEU A 344 -15.57 -11.17 -2.49
CA LEU A 344 -14.86 -11.44 -3.73
C LEU A 344 -13.57 -12.24 -3.53
N TYR A 345 -12.94 -12.18 -2.34
CA TYR A 345 -11.85 -13.11 -1.99
C TYR A 345 -12.36 -14.55 -1.99
N THR A 346 -13.51 -14.78 -1.36
CA THR A 346 -14.12 -16.13 -1.28
C THR A 346 -14.54 -16.61 -2.66
N HIS A 347 -15.16 -15.74 -3.46
CA HIS A 347 -15.56 -16.07 -4.83
C HIS A 347 -14.34 -16.37 -5.72
N LEU A 348 -13.29 -15.53 -5.67
CA LEU A 348 -12.05 -15.78 -6.41
C LEU A 348 -11.39 -17.09 -6.00
N ALA A 349 -11.35 -17.43 -4.71
CA ALA A 349 -10.81 -18.69 -4.24
C ALA A 349 -11.58 -19.90 -4.77
N GLN A 350 -12.92 -19.83 -4.79
CA GLN A 350 -13.78 -20.89 -5.33
C GLN A 350 -13.57 -21.07 -6.84
N GLU A 351 -13.59 -19.99 -7.61
CA GLU A 351 -13.39 -20.03 -9.07
C GLU A 351 -11.98 -20.52 -9.43
N LEU A 352 -10.95 -20.04 -8.72
CA LEU A 352 -9.57 -20.44 -8.95
C LEU A 352 -9.35 -21.91 -8.58
N LYS A 353 -9.97 -22.40 -7.50
CA LYS A 353 -9.94 -23.82 -7.13
C LYS A 353 -10.60 -24.70 -8.21
N ALA A 354 -11.80 -24.35 -8.66
CA ALA A 354 -12.51 -25.09 -9.70
C ALA A 354 -11.74 -25.06 -11.05
N LEU A 355 -11.07 -23.95 -11.37
CA LEU A 355 -10.19 -23.87 -12.53
C LEU A 355 -8.97 -24.78 -12.37
N ALA A 356 -8.31 -24.75 -11.21
CA ALA A 356 -7.14 -25.55 -10.91
C ALA A 356 -7.46 -27.05 -11.09
N GLU A 357 -8.54 -27.53 -10.48
CA GLU A 357 -8.98 -28.94 -10.56
C GLU A 357 -9.22 -29.38 -12.01
N ARG A 358 -9.87 -28.55 -12.84
CA ARG A 358 -10.06 -28.84 -14.27
C ARG A 358 -8.76 -28.97 -15.05
N HIS A 359 -7.68 -28.36 -14.54
CA HIS A 359 -6.37 -28.38 -15.15
C HIS A 359 -5.40 -29.36 -14.49
N GLY A 360 -5.85 -30.18 -13.53
CA GLY A 360 -4.98 -31.11 -12.80
C GLY A 360 -4.03 -30.40 -11.82
N GLU A 361 -4.34 -29.16 -11.48
CA GLU A 361 -3.63 -28.32 -10.51
C GLU A 361 -4.46 -28.20 -9.22
N ARG A 362 -3.91 -27.55 -8.20
CA ARG A 362 -4.61 -27.27 -6.95
C ARG A 362 -4.46 -25.81 -6.53
N LEU A 363 -5.44 -25.33 -5.77
CA LEU A 363 -5.26 -24.10 -4.99
C LEU A 363 -4.39 -24.43 -3.77
N LEU A 364 -3.30 -23.68 -3.57
CA LEU A 364 -2.45 -23.82 -2.39
C LEU A 364 -3.23 -23.44 -1.12
N HIS A 365 -3.05 -24.20 -0.05
CA HIS A 365 -3.76 -24.01 1.20
C HIS A 365 -3.09 -22.95 2.07
N THR A 366 -3.45 -21.69 1.85
CA THR A 366 -2.86 -20.53 2.55
C THR A 366 -3.88 -19.72 3.37
N PRO A 367 -4.55 -20.33 4.38
CA PRO A 367 -5.64 -19.70 5.13
C PRO A 367 -5.24 -18.44 5.91
N HIS A 368 -3.95 -18.27 6.23
CA HIS A 368 -3.46 -17.09 6.92
C HIS A 368 -3.22 -15.89 6.00
N ASN A 369 -3.24 -16.04 4.67
CA ASN A 369 -3.19 -14.90 3.73
C ASN A 369 -4.61 -14.42 3.34
N PRO A 370 -5.07 -13.25 3.83
CA PRO A 370 -6.45 -12.80 3.63
C PRO A 370 -6.70 -12.04 2.31
N ILE A 371 -5.68 -11.87 1.48
CA ILE A 371 -5.73 -11.02 0.27
C ILE A 371 -5.27 -11.79 -0.95
N SER A 372 -4.11 -12.45 -0.87
CA SER A 372 -3.48 -13.15 -1.99
C SER A 372 -3.74 -14.65 -1.92
N LEU A 373 -3.91 -15.25 -3.09
CA LEU A 373 -4.08 -16.68 -3.33
C LEU A 373 -2.98 -17.17 -4.28
N ALA A 374 -2.73 -18.48 -4.28
CA ALA A 374 -1.78 -19.11 -5.19
C ALA A 374 -2.34 -20.43 -5.73
N MET A 375 -2.21 -20.66 -7.03
CA MET A 375 -2.57 -21.90 -7.72
C MET A 375 -1.29 -22.59 -8.20
N SER A 376 -1.14 -23.90 -7.98
CA SER A 376 0.00 -24.66 -8.50
C SER A 376 0.07 -24.64 -10.02
N LEU A 377 1.26 -24.85 -10.56
CA LEU A 377 1.54 -25.00 -11.99
C LEU A 377 2.42 -26.24 -12.25
N ASP A 378 2.29 -27.28 -11.43
CA ASP A 378 3.12 -28.50 -11.46
C ASP A 378 2.97 -29.22 -12.80
N GLY A 379 1.72 -29.42 -13.23
CA GLY A 379 1.41 -30.08 -14.50
C GLY A 379 1.88 -29.26 -15.70
N LEU A 380 1.86 -27.94 -15.58
CA LEU A 380 2.38 -27.05 -16.62
C LEU A 380 3.91 -27.15 -16.75
N GLN A 381 4.64 -27.11 -15.64
CA GLN A 381 6.10 -27.27 -15.68
C GLN A 381 6.51 -28.64 -16.21
N ALA A 382 5.85 -29.71 -15.78
CA ALA A 382 6.12 -31.06 -16.28
C ALA A 382 5.86 -31.23 -17.79
N SER A 383 5.07 -30.33 -18.39
CA SER A 383 4.80 -30.34 -19.83
C SER A 383 5.91 -29.65 -20.65
N CYS A 384 6.44 -28.53 -20.17
CA CYS A 384 7.53 -27.77 -20.80
C CYS A 384 8.10 -26.75 -19.81
N ASP A 385 9.43 -26.72 -19.64
CA ASP A 385 10.12 -25.82 -18.68
C ASP A 385 9.88 -24.33 -18.96
N LYS A 386 9.67 -23.95 -20.24
CA LYS A 386 9.39 -22.57 -20.64
C LYS A 386 7.92 -22.17 -20.50
N ALA A 387 7.01 -23.13 -20.31
CA ALA A 387 5.57 -22.87 -20.29
C ALA A 387 5.14 -21.99 -19.11
N VAL A 388 5.81 -22.11 -17.96
CA VAL A 388 5.52 -21.31 -16.76
C VAL A 388 5.81 -19.82 -17.03
N THR A 389 6.97 -19.48 -17.57
CA THR A 389 7.31 -18.08 -17.89
C THR A 389 6.45 -17.54 -19.04
N GLN A 390 6.14 -18.36 -20.04
CA GLN A 390 5.25 -18.01 -21.15
C GLN A 390 3.81 -17.71 -20.69
N LEU A 391 3.28 -18.43 -19.69
CA LEU A 391 1.95 -18.15 -19.14
C LEU A 391 1.81 -16.69 -18.67
N GLY A 392 2.85 -16.15 -18.03
CA GLY A 392 2.87 -14.76 -17.57
C GLY A 392 2.69 -13.76 -18.72
N SER A 393 3.42 -13.93 -19.83
CA SER A 393 3.31 -13.06 -21.00
C SER A 393 1.97 -13.24 -21.73
N MET A 394 1.45 -14.47 -21.79
CA MET A 394 0.14 -14.77 -22.38
C MET A 394 -1.03 -14.11 -21.63
N LEU A 395 -0.96 -14.07 -20.30
CA LEU A 395 -1.93 -13.37 -19.46
C LEU A 395 -1.85 -11.86 -19.68
N PHE A 396 -0.64 -11.30 -19.68
CA PHE A 396 -0.42 -9.87 -19.89
C PHE A 396 -0.94 -9.40 -21.26
N THR A 397 -0.60 -10.12 -22.34
CA THR A 397 -1.09 -9.84 -23.71
C THR A 397 -2.62 -9.94 -23.83
N ARG A 398 -3.26 -10.75 -22.98
CA ARG A 398 -4.72 -10.86 -22.87
C ARG A 398 -5.33 -9.91 -21.86
N GLN A 399 -4.60 -8.85 -21.49
CA GLN A 399 -5.06 -7.77 -20.61
C GLN A 399 -5.41 -8.26 -19.19
N VAL A 400 -4.68 -9.25 -18.68
CA VAL A 400 -4.72 -9.63 -17.26
C VAL A 400 -3.52 -9.00 -16.58
N SER A 401 -3.75 -7.95 -15.79
CA SER A 401 -2.75 -7.32 -14.94
C SER A 401 -2.79 -7.89 -13.53
N GLY A 402 -1.70 -7.75 -12.77
CA GLY A 402 -1.63 -8.18 -11.36
C GLY A 402 -1.48 -9.70 -11.13
N ALA A 403 -1.80 -10.54 -12.12
CA ALA A 403 -1.46 -11.96 -12.08
C ALA A 403 0.06 -12.14 -12.15
N ARG A 404 0.62 -12.85 -11.18
CA ARG A 404 2.07 -13.06 -11.06
C ARG A 404 2.36 -14.54 -11.18
N VAL A 405 3.15 -14.92 -12.17
CA VAL A 405 3.64 -16.29 -12.32
C VAL A 405 5.02 -16.40 -11.69
N VAL A 406 5.22 -17.41 -10.86
CA VAL A 406 6.44 -17.64 -10.09
C VAL A 406 7.05 -18.99 -10.52
N PRO A 407 8.12 -18.98 -11.33
CA PRO A 407 8.88 -20.19 -11.63
C PRO A 407 9.85 -20.54 -10.50
N LEU A 408 10.35 -21.77 -10.51
CA LEU A 408 11.36 -22.25 -9.57
C LEU A 408 12.76 -21.75 -9.95
N GLY A 409 13.66 -21.68 -8.95
CA GLY A 409 15.10 -21.49 -9.17
C GLY A 409 15.52 -20.13 -9.72
N VAL A 410 14.63 -19.13 -9.76
CA VAL A 410 14.98 -17.79 -10.26
C VAL A 410 16.01 -17.15 -9.35
N GLU A 411 17.18 -16.81 -9.89
CA GLU A 411 18.14 -15.97 -9.18
C GLU A 411 17.96 -14.50 -9.55
N GLN A 412 17.99 -13.63 -8.53
CA GLN A 412 17.90 -12.19 -8.74
C GLN A 412 18.78 -11.45 -7.73
N THR A 413 19.71 -10.66 -8.24
CA THR A 413 20.46 -9.71 -7.42
C THR A 413 19.69 -8.40 -7.30
N VAL A 414 19.53 -7.90 -6.08
CA VAL A 414 18.94 -6.60 -5.76
C VAL A 414 19.88 -5.88 -4.79
N SER A 415 20.42 -4.74 -5.21
CA SER A 415 21.28 -3.90 -4.35
C SER A 415 22.44 -4.67 -3.68
N GLY A 416 23.07 -5.59 -4.43
CA GLY A 416 24.21 -6.39 -3.97
C GLY A 416 23.86 -7.70 -3.28
N HIS A 417 22.60 -7.93 -2.88
CA HIS A 417 22.16 -9.20 -2.31
C HIS A 417 21.54 -10.09 -3.40
N THR A 418 21.99 -11.34 -3.50
CA THR A 418 21.47 -12.33 -4.45
C THR A 418 20.43 -13.21 -3.76
N PHE A 419 19.19 -13.15 -4.24
CA PHE A 419 18.12 -14.02 -3.79
C PHE A 419 18.04 -15.24 -4.70
N CYS A 420 18.12 -16.44 -4.11
CA CYS A 420 17.79 -17.70 -4.78
C CYS A 420 16.27 -17.95 -4.68
N GLY A 421 15.65 -18.47 -5.73
CA GLY A 421 14.19 -18.64 -5.77
C GLY A 421 13.42 -17.33 -5.65
N PHE A 422 13.98 -16.22 -6.16
CA PHE A 422 13.35 -14.91 -6.10
C PHE A 422 11.93 -14.95 -6.67
N MET A 423 11.06 -14.21 -6.02
CA MET A 423 9.61 -14.22 -6.15
C MET A 423 8.89 -15.30 -5.36
N SER A 424 9.55 -16.37 -4.92
CA SER A 424 8.91 -17.43 -4.13
C SER A 424 8.95 -17.21 -2.62
N HIS A 425 9.73 -16.23 -2.14
CA HIS A 425 9.94 -15.94 -0.72
C HIS A 425 10.73 -17.04 0.03
N ALA A 426 11.31 -17.99 -0.69
CA ALA A 426 12.18 -19.04 -0.19
C ALA A 426 13.23 -19.39 -1.25
N ASN A 427 14.31 -20.04 -0.83
CA ASN A 427 15.33 -20.51 -1.77
C ASN A 427 14.83 -21.64 -2.67
N ALA A 428 13.99 -22.53 -2.14
CA ALA A 428 13.43 -23.68 -2.84
C ALA A 428 11.98 -23.94 -2.40
N TYR A 429 11.02 -23.24 -3.01
CA TYR A 429 9.61 -23.55 -2.82
C TYR A 429 9.23 -24.81 -3.63
N PRO A 430 8.29 -25.68 -3.18
CA PRO A 430 8.09 -27.00 -3.78
C PRO A 430 7.61 -27.03 -5.22
N CYS A 431 6.85 -26.02 -5.65
CA CYS A 431 6.21 -25.98 -6.98
C CYS A 431 6.19 -24.57 -7.56
N PRO A 432 6.15 -24.39 -8.89
CA PRO A 432 5.80 -23.12 -9.48
C PRO A 432 4.32 -22.81 -9.22
N TYR A 433 3.97 -21.54 -9.23
CA TYR A 433 2.59 -21.13 -8.98
C TYR A 433 2.20 -19.82 -9.65
N LEU A 434 0.90 -19.58 -9.73
CA LEU A 434 0.31 -18.31 -10.15
C LEU A 434 -0.38 -17.64 -8.97
N ASN A 435 -0.08 -16.37 -8.72
CA ASN A 435 -0.81 -15.55 -7.79
C ASN A 435 -1.97 -14.81 -8.44
N ALA A 436 -3.07 -14.73 -7.69
CA ALA A 436 -4.15 -13.77 -7.86
C ALA A 436 -4.48 -13.16 -6.48
N ALA A 437 -5.16 -12.02 -6.45
CA ALA A 437 -5.51 -11.36 -5.19
C ALA A 437 -6.88 -10.67 -5.28
N SER A 438 -7.60 -10.68 -4.16
CA SER A 438 -8.78 -9.83 -3.96
C SER A 438 -8.39 -8.62 -3.12
N ALA A 439 -7.97 -7.56 -3.82
CA ALA A 439 -7.70 -6.24 -3.26
C ALA A 439 -8.93 -5.34 -3.33
N ILE A 440 -8.99 -4.31 -2.49
CA ILE A 440 -10.12 -3.37 -2.38
C ILE A 440 -10.40 -2.72 -3.75
N GLY A 441 -11.69 -2.66 -4.11
CA GLY A 441 -12.13 -2.16 -5.42
C GLY A 441 -12.12 -3.20 -6.56
N ILE A 442 -11.69 -4.44 -6.31
CA ILE A 442 -11.92 -5.54 -7.26
C ILE A 442 -13.42 -5.73 -7.51
N THR A 443 -13.78 -6.07 -8.74
CA THR A 443 -15.17 -6.35 -9.12
C THR A 443 -15.38 -7.83 -9.46
N LYS A 444 -16.64 -8.28 -9.46
CA LYS A 444 -16.99 -9.63 -9.92
C LYS A 444 -16.55 -9.87 -11.38
N ASN A 445 -16.67 -8.85 -12.23
CA ASN A 445 -16.25 -8.94 -13.63
C ASN A 445 -14.73 -9.14 -13.78
N ASP A 446 -13.91 -8.57 -12.88
CA ASP A 446 -12.46 -8.83 -12.88
C ASP A 446 -12.16 -10.31 -12.59
N VAL A 447 -12.89 -10.91 -11.63
CA VAL A 447 -12.79 -12.34 -11.32
C VAL A 447 -13.21 -13.17 -12.54
N GLU A 448 -14.39 -12.93 -13.10
CA GLU A 448 -14.91 -13.69 -14.25
C GLU A 448 -13.98 -13.62 -15.49
N LEU A 449 -13.51 -12.41 -15.84
CA LEU A 449 -12.61 -12.22 -16.98
C LEU A 449 -11.24 -12.84 -16.75
N SER A 450 -10.66 -12.72 -15.55
CA SER A 450 -9.35 -13.30 -15.23
C SER A 450 -9.40 -14.83 -15.30
N ILE A 451 -10.43 -15.46 -14.74
CA ILE A 451 -10.63 -16.92 -14.79
C ILE A 451 -10.82 -17.40 -16.23
N LYS A 452 -11.67 -16.73 -17.01
CA LYS A 452 -11.90 -17.05 -18.43
C LYS A 452 -10.64 -16.95 -19.27
N ARG A 453 -9.82 -15.91 -19.05
CA ARG A 453 -8.57 -15.67 -19.79
C ARG A 453 -7.50 -16.67 -19.37
N LEU A 454 -7.38 -16.96 -18.07
CA LEU A 454 -6.46 -17.97 -17.54
C LEU A 454 -6.77 -19.36 -18.11
N ASP A 455 -8.03 -19.78 -18.12
CA ASP A 455 -8.46 -21.04 -18.73
C ASP A 455 -8.02 -21.16 -20.20
N LYS A 456 -8.21 -20.09 -20.99
CA LYS A 456 -7.77 -20.06 -22.39
C LYS A 456 -6.25 -20.18 -22.52
N CYS A 457 -5.47 -19.50 -21.68
CA CYS A 457 -4.01 -19.61 -21.70
C CYS A 457 -3.53 -21.02 -21.36
N LEU A 458 -4.07 -21.63 -20.30
CA LEU A 458 -3.71 -22.98 -19.87
C LEU A 458 -4.06 -24.02 -20.95
N LYS A 459 -5.24 -23.90 -21.59
CA LYS A 459 -5.63 -24.78 -22.71
C LYS A 459 -4.70 -24.65 -23.92
N ALA A 460 -4.24 -23.44 -24.24
CA ALA A 460 -3.33 -23.22 -25.36
C ALA A 460 -1.95 -23.86 -25.09
N LEU A 461 -1.37 -23.63 -23.90
CA LEU A 461 -0.07 -24.19 -23.53
C LEU A 461 -0.08 -25.73 -23.47
N LYS A 462 -1.18 -26.33 -22.99
CA LYS A 462 -1.34 -27.79 -23.02
C LYS A 462 -1.40 -28.37 -24.43
N LYS A 463 -1.95 -27.63 -25.40
CA LYS A 463 -1.95 -28.06 -26.80
C LYS A 463 -0.55 -27.98 -27.41
N GLU A 464 0.17 -26.89 -27.17
CA GLU A 464 1.55 -26.71 -27.66
C GLU A 464 2.49 -27.78 -27.10
N GLY A 465 2.44 -28.07 -25.80
CA GLY A 465 3.26 -29.12 -25.18
C GLY A 465 2.94 -30.55 -25.64
N ASN A 466 1.73 -30.80 -26.15
CA ASN A 466 1.38 -32.09 -26.76
C ASN A 466 1.87 -32.21 -28.21
N VAL A 467 1.99 -31.10 -28.93
CA VAL A 467 2.52 -31.08 -30.31
C VAL A 467 4.03 -31.28 -30.31
N GLU A 468 4.78 -30.63 -29.40
CA GLU A 468 6.23 -30.83 -29.26
C GLU A 468 6.60 -32.27 -28.83
N LYS A 469 5.71 -32.98 -28.11
CA LYS A 469 5.91 -34.39 -27.74
C LYS A 469 5.66 -35.37 -28.90
N HIS A 470 5.09 -34.93 -30.02
CA HIS A 470 4.67 -35.79 -31.14
C HIS A 470 5.47 -35.59 -32.44
N GLU A 471 6.45 -34.68 -32.49
CA GLU A 471 7.40 -34.63 -33.61
C GLU A 471 8.59 -35.57 -33.35
N PRO A 472 8.77 -36.66 -34.12
CA PRO A 472 10.01 -37.42 -34.06
C PRO A 472 11.11 -36.59 -34.72
N VAL A 473 12.24 -36.45 -34.01
CA VAL A 473 13.47 -35.88 -34.55
C VAL A 473 13.94 -36.75 -35.74
N THR A 474 13.57 -36.37 -36.96
CA THR A 474 14.23 -36.87 -38.17
C THR A 474 15.60 -36.21 -38.27
N VAL A 475 16.63 -36.94 -37.85
CA VAL A 475 18.02 -36.64 -38.16
C VAL A 475 18.21 -36.93 -39.65
N THR A 476 18.19 -35.90 -40.49
CA THR A 476 18.74 -35.99 -41.84
C THR A 476 20.25 -35.81 -41.74
N SER A 477 20.97 -36.91 -41.95
CA SER A 477 22.40 -36.92 -42.21
C SER A 477 22.67 -36.22 -43.54
N GLU A 478 23.41 -35.10 -43.52
CA GLU A 478 23.99 -34.52 -44.73
C GLU A 478 25.49 -34.89 -44.84
N ASP A 479 25.82 -35.24 -46.08
CA ASP A 479 27.05 -35.83 -46.62
C ASP A 479 28.30 -34.93 -46.44
N PRO A 480 29.49 -35.50 -46.16
CA PRO A 480 30.74 -34.75 -46.15
C PRO A 480 31.41 -34.79 -47.52
N ASN A 481 31.02 -33.90 -48.43
CA ASN A 481 31.84 -33.55 -49.61
C ASN A 481 31.30 -32.30 -50.31
N ASP A 482 31.86 -31.14 -50.00
CA ASP A 482 32.19 -30.19 -51.08
C ASP A 482 33.36 -29.29 -50.66
N GLN A 483 34.50 -29.49 -51.33
CA GLN A 483 35.73 -28.72 -51.22
C GLN A 483 35.85 -27.83 -52.46
N THR A 484 35.83 -26.51 -52.31
CA THR A 484 36.55 -25.53 -53.18
C THR A 484 36.58 -24.16 -52.45
N VAL A 485 37.66 -23.77 -51.75
CA VAL A 485 38.90 -23.04 -52.18
C VAL A 485 38.66 -21.53 -52.41
N PRO A 486 39.56 -20.59 -52.04
CA PRO A 486 40.99 -20.73 -51.70
C PRO A 486 41.40 -20.48 -50.24
#